data_AF-A0A7C1AV88-F1
#
_entry.id   AF-A0A7C1AV88-F1
#
_cell.length_a   1.000
_cell.length_b   1.000
_cell.length_c   1.000
_cell.angle_alpha   90.00
_cell.angle_beta   90.00
_cell.angle_gamma   90.00
#
_symmetry.space_group_name_H-M   'P 1'
#
loop_
_entity.id
_entity.type
_entity.pdbx_description
1 polymer ?
#
loop_
_entity_poly.entity_id
_entity_poly.type
_entity_poly.pdbx_seq_one_letter_code
_entity_poly.pdbx_strand_id
1 'polypeptide(L)'
;MREQCVSMSRNEVDERGTAAGSRRLNTHVPVMPAEVLELLGIRPGGTYVDATVGAGGHAALLCAAVGEEGKVVGIDWDPEALRVARERLAEWGDRIVLRRGNFRDMGVILHELGIEVVDGVLMDLGVSSLQLADPRRGFSFRGEGDLDMRMDPSLPRTAAQILNSADVDELAAIFRELGEVRRPRALARAVVRRRQLAPLRKVGDLVEVVERVMGESGGRLHPATNVFRALRMAVNDELE
;
A
#
# COMPACT_ATOMS: atom_id res chain seq x y z
N MET A 1 -62.80 31.07 15.56
CA MET A 1 -62.87 29.70 15.01
C MET A 1 -61.44 29.24 14.80
N ARG A 2 -60.81 28.69 15.84
CA ARG A 2 -60.69 27.26 16.19
C ARG A 2 -59.55 26.57 15.43
N GLU A 3 -58.49 26.34 16.20
CA GLU A 3 -57.45 25.32 16.06
C GLU A 3 -58.03 23.89 16.02
N GLN A 4 -57.26 22.95 15.47
CA GLN A 4 -56.93 21.58 15.96
C GLN A 4 -56.59 20.66 14.76
N CYS A 5 -55.55 19.82 14.70
CA CYS A 5 -54.78 18.99 15.65
C CYS A 5 -55.02 17.48 15.36
N VAL A 6 -53.95 16.79 14.95
CA VAL A 6 -53.53 15.41 15.29
C VAL A 6 -54.39 14.19 14.88
N SER A 7 -53.75 13.26 14.15
CA SER A 7 -53.57 11.83 14.50
C SER A 7 -52.71 11.18 13.39
N MET A 8 -51.52 10.60 13.63
CA MET A 8 -51.14 9.41 14.43
C MET A 8 -51.70 8.08 13.90
N SER A 9 -50.86 7.33 13.17
CA SER A 9 -50.80 5.86 13.15
C SER A 9 -49.44 5.45 12.56
N ARG A 10 -48.40 5.27 13.38
CA ARG A 10 -47.99 4.05 14.11
C ARG A 10 -47.69 2.84 13.22
N ASN A 11 -46.38 2.56 13.15
CA ASN A 11 -45.65 1.30 13.15
C ASN A 11 -46.15 0.11 12.33
N GLU A 12 -45.23 -0.46 11.56
CA GLU A 12 -44.90 -1.88 11.71
C GLU A 12 -43.39 -2.08 11.50
N VAL A 13 -42.70 -2.29 12.63
CA VAL A 13 -41.34 -2.83 12.71
C VAL A 13 -41.51 -4.34 12.65
N ASP A 14 -41.00 -5.00 11.63
CA ASP A 14 -40.94 -6.46 11.61
C ASP A 14 -39.76 -6.92 12.46
N GLU A 15 -40.11 -7.44 13.63
CA GLU A 15 -39.24 -8.17 14.56
C GLU A 15 -38.85 -9.52 13.96
N ARG A 16 -37.91 -9.53 13.02
CA ARG A 16 -37.12 -10.72 12.68
C ARG A 16 -35.77 -10.30 12.14
N GLY A 17 -34.80 -10.26 13.05
CA GLY A 17 -33.42 -9.88 12.80
C GLY A 17 -32.79 -10.70 11.68
N THR A 18 -32.39 -10.02 10.62
CA THR A 18 -31.13 -10.25 9.94
C THR A 18 -30.72 -8.91 9.36
N ALA A 19 -29.89 -8.16 10.10
CA ALA A 19 -29.19 -7.02 9.53
C ALA A 19 -28.29 -7.58 8.43
N ALA A 20 -28.74 -7.50 7.18
CA ALA A 20 -27.87 -7.69 6.02
C ALA A 20 -26.77 -6.64 6.17
N GLY A 21 -25.61 -7.09 6.63
CA GLY A 21 -24.45 -6.25 6.82
C GLY A 21 -24.11 -5.60 5.50
N SER A 22 -24.47 -4.32 5.37
CA SER A 22 -23.79 -3.41 4.47
C SER A 22 -22.32 -3.44 4.87
N ARG A 23 -21.55 -4.35 4.25
CA ARG A 23 -20.11 -4.14 4.08
C ARG A 23 -20.03 -2.85 3.30
N ARG A 24 -19.96 -1.73 4.01
CA ARG A 24 -19.27 -0.56 3.50
C ARG A 24 -17.87 -1.08 3.23
N LEU A 25 -17.63 -1.53 1.99
CA LEU A 25 -16.29 -1.51 1.44
C LEU A 25 -15.85 -0.09 1.73
N ASN A 26 -14.89 0.06 2.63
CA ASN A 26 -14.34 1.34 2.98
C ASN A 26 -13.61 1.78 1.70
N THR A 27 -14.35 2.37 0.75
CA THR A 27 -13.91 2.54 -0.62
C THR A 27 -12.74 3.48 -0.57
N HIS A 28 -11.54 2.92 -0.67
CA HIS A 28 -10.32 3.70 -0.70
C HIS A 28 -10.43 4.71 -1.83
N VAL A 29 -10.48 5.99 -1.45
CA VAL A 29 -10.43 7.11 -2.37
C VAL A 29 -8.96 7.27 -2.78
N PRO A 30 -8.66 7.20 -4.08
CA PRO A 30 -7.29 7.41 -4.56
C PRO A 30 -6.77 8.79 -4.17
N VAL A 31 -5.45 8.91 -4.02
CA VAL A 31 -4.81 10.22 -3.77
C VAL A 31 -4.84 11.04 -5.06
N MET A 32 -5.21 12.32 -4.96
CA MET A 32 -5.23 13.29 -6.07
C MET A 32 -5.94 12.79 -7.35
N PRO A 33 -7.19 12.30 -7.25
CA PRO A 33 -7.85 11.64 -8.38
C PRO A 33 -8.16 12.61 -9.54
N ALA A 34 -8.47 13.87 -9.25
CA ALA A 34 -8.79 14.86 -10.28
C ALA A 34 -7.52 15.26 -11.06
N GLU A 35 -6.44 15.53 -10.33
CA GLU A 35 -5.16 15.94 -10.88
C GLU A 35 -4.53 14.84 -11.73
N VAL A 36 -4.67 13.57 -11.31
CA VAL A 36 -4.22 12.41 -12.11
C VAL A 36 -4.96 12.37 -13.45
N LEU A 37 -6.29 12.51 -13.45
CA LEU A 37 -7.07 12.46 -14.69
C LEU A 37 -6.73 13.64 -15.62
N GLU A 38 -6.54 14.83 -15.06
CA GLU A 38 -6.21 16.04 -15.81
C GLU A 38 -4.81 15.95 -16.44
N LEU A 39 -3.80 15.63 -15.65
CA LEU A 39 -2.40 15.61 -16.10
C LEU A 39 -2.09 14.45 -17.05
N LEU A 40 -2.75 13.30 -16.86
CA LEU A 40 -2.59 12.15 -17.74
C LEU A 40 -3.30 12.35 -19.08
N GLY A 41 -4.21 13.33 -19.18
CA GLY A 41 -4.85 13.72 -20.43
C GLY A 41 -5.58 12.57 -21.11
N ILE A 42 -6.37 11.81 -20.33
CA ILE A 42 -6.94 10.54 -20.77
C ILE A 42 -7.87 10.71 -21.97
N ARG A 43 -7.68 9.89 -22.99
CA ARG A 43 -8.48 9.88 -24.21
C ARG A 43 -9.35 8.63 -24.29
N PRO A 44 -10.63 8.74 -24.67
CA PRO A 44 -11.45 7.59 -25.03
C PRO A 44 -10.74 6.73 -26.09
N GLY A 45 -10.80 5.41 -25.94
CA GLY A 45 -10.13 4.44 -26.83
C GLY A 45 -8.63 4.25 -26.57
N GLY A 46 -8.02 5.03 -25.68
CA GLY A 46 -6.59 4.91 -25.38
C GLY A 46 -6.22 3.70 -24.52
N THR A 47 -4.93 3.35 -24.53
CA THR A 47 -4.31 2.32 -23.70
C THR A 47 -3.46 2.94 -22.60
N TYR A 48 -3.83 2.70 -21.34
CA TYR A 48 -3.13 3.28 -20.18
C TYR A 48 -2.61 2.20 -19.24
N VAL A 49 -1.54 2.51 -18.52
CA VAL A 49 -0.97 1.62 -17.50
C VAL A 49 -1.12 2.26 -16.13
N ASP A 50 -1.65 1.52 -15.17
CA ASP A 50 -1.51 1.77 -13.75
C ASP A 50 -0.44 0.81 -13.22
N ALA A 51 0.79 1.30 -13.07
CA ALA A 51 1.95 0.47 -12.73
C ALA A 51 2.01 0.12 -11.23
N THR A 52 1.05 0.61 -10.45
CA THR A 52 0.93 0.43 -9.00
C THR A 52 -0.54 0.23 -8.64
N VAL A 53 -1.21 -0.72 -9.33
CA VAL A 53 -2.68 -0.78 -9.34
C VAL A 53 -3.29 -0.92 -7.94
N GLY A 54 -2.56 -1.53 -6.99
CA GLY A 54 -2.98 -1.60 -5.60
C GLY A 54 -4.37 -2.22 -5.48
N ALA A 55 -5.28 -1.53 -4.79
CA ALA A 55 -6.68 -1.95 -4.65
C ALA A 55 -7.57 -1.61 -5.85
N GLY A 56 -7.01 -1.17 -6.99
CA GLY A 56 -7.73 -0.77 -8.21
C GLY A 56 -8.39 0.61 -8.13
N GLY A 57 -7.85 1.50 -7.29
CA GLY A 57 -8.42 2.83 -7.05
C GLY A 57 -8.36 3.73 -8.29
N HIS A 58 -7.15 4.05 -8.74
CA HIS A 58 -6.95 4.85 -9.94
C HIS A 58 -7.30 4.10 -11.20
N ALA A 59 -6.97 2.80 -11.32
CA ALA A 59 -7.42 1.98 -12.45
C ALA A 59 -8.92 2.05 -12.71
N ALA A 60 -9.79 2.12 -11.69
CA ALA A 60 -11.23 2.31 -11.90
C ALA A 60 -11.55 3.65 -12.57
N LEU A 61 -10.83 4.72 -12.19
CA LEU A 61 -10.96 6.04 -12.82
C LEU A 61 -10.46 6.02 -14.27
N LEU A 62 -9.32 5.35 -14.52
CA LEU A 62 -8.80 5.16 -15.88
C LEU A 62 -9.81 4.41 -16.74
N CYS A 63 -10.32 3.26 -16.27
CA CYS A 63 -11.28 2.45 -17.00
C CYS A 63 -12.58 3.21 -17.32
N ALA A 64 -13.04 4.06 -16.40
CA ALA A 64 -14.20 4.93 -16.65
C ALA A 64 -13.91 5.99 -17.72
N ALA A 65 -12.71 6.57 -17.72
CA ALA A 65 -12.32 7.65 -18.63
C ALA A 65 -11.98 7.16 -20.05
N VAL A 66 -11.39 5.98 -20.21
CA VAL A 66 -11.03 5.43 -21.54
C VAL A 66 -12.22 4.86 -22.32
N GLY A 67 -13.36 4.61 -21.67
CA GLY A 67 -14.59 4.16 -22.33
C GLY A 67 -14.57 2.70 -22.78
N GLU A 68 -15.46 2.35 -23.72
CA GLU A 68 -15.68 0.96 -24.16
C GLU A 68 -14.57 0.43 -25.09
N GLU A 69 -13.95 1.31 -25.87
CA GLU A 69 -12.88 0.95 -26.82
C GLU A 69 -11.49 1.01 -26.19
N GLY A 70 -11.38 1.53 -24.97
CA GLY A 70 -10.11 1.73 -24.29
C GLY A 70 -9.63 0.51 -23.49
N LYS A 71 -8.36 0.54 -23.12
CA LYS A 71 -7.71 -0.55 -22.38
C LYS A 71 -6.89 -0.01 -21.21
N VAL A 72 -6.95 -0.70 -20.09
CA VAL A 72 -6.12 -0.42 -18.92
C VAL A 72 -5.32 -1.67 -18.56
N VAL A 73 -4.03 -1.49 -18.29
CA VAL A 73 -3.17 -2.53 -17.73
C VAL A 73 -2.84 -2.15 -16.29
N GLY A 74 -3.24 -2.98 -15.33
CA GLY A 74 -2.88 -2.82 -13.93
C GLY A 74 -1.75 -3.76 -13.54
N ILE A 75 -0.66 -3.23 -13.01
CA ILE A 75 0.49 -3.99 -12.55
C ILE A 75 0.65 -3.81 -11.05
N ASP A 76 0.78 -4.92 -10.32
CA ASP A 76 1.19 -4.91 -8.92
C ASP A 76 1.86 -6.25 -8.59
N TRP A 77 2.96 -6.22 -7.86
CA TRP A 77 3.65 -7.42 -7.40
C TRP A 77 3.02 -8.06 -6.16
N ASP A 78 2.18 -7.33 -5.42
CA ASP A 78 1.48 -7.82 -4.24
C ASP A 78 0.24 -8.64 -4.67
N PRO A 79 0.24 -9.97 -4.46
CA PRO A 79 -0.87 -10.82 -4.89
C PRO A 79 -2.20 -10.48 -4.20
N GLU A 80 -2.16 -9.94 -2.99
CA GLU A 80 -3.38 -9.53 -2.27
C GLU A 80 -3.97 -8.25 -2.84
N ALA A 81 -3.12 -7.30 -3.25
CA ALA A 81 -3.56 -6.10 -3.96
C ALA A 81 -4.28 -6.49 -5.26
N LEU A 82 -3.68 -7.37 -6.06
CA LEU A 82 -4.29 -7.87 -7.30
C LEU A 82 -5.59 -8.62 -7.07
N ARG A 83 -5.71 -9.38 -5.97
CA ARG A 83 -6.96 -10.05 -5.61
C ARG A 83 -8.07 -9.02 -5.41
N VAL A 84 -7.80 -7.98 -4.62
CA VAL A 84 -8.75 -6.89 -4.35
C VAL A 84 -9.06 -6.08 -5.62
N ALA A 85 -8.06 -5.76 -6.43
CA ALA A 85 -8.25 -5.06 -7.69
C ALA A 85 -9.13 -5.87 -8.66
N ARG A 86 -8.95 -7.20 -8.73
CA ARG A 86 -9.77 -8.06 -9.59
C ARG A 86 -11.24 -8.06 -9.18
N GLU A 87 -11.51 -8.08 -7.87
CA GLU A 87 -12.88 -7.98 -7.35
C GLU A 87 -13.48 -6.60 -7.64
N ARG A 88 -12.72 -5.52 -7.41
CA ARG A 88 -13.19 -4.14 -7.65
C ARG A 88 -13.43 -3.86 -9.12
N LEU A 89 -12.57 -4.37 -10.00
CA LEU A 89 -12.54 -4.03 -11.43
C LEU A 89 -13.29 -5.03 -12.31
N ALA A 90 -14.03 -5.98 -11.72
CA ALA A 90 -14.70 -7.05 -12.44
C ALA A 90 -15.69 -6.56 -13.50
N GLU A 91 -16.35 -5.42 -13.28
CA GLU A 91 -17.35 -4.85 -14.21
C GLU A 91 -16.76 -4.40 -15.56
N TRP A 92 -15.45 -4.13 -15.63
CA TRP A 92 -14.80 -3.69 -16.87
C TRP A 92 -14.38 -4.86 -17.78
N GLY A 93 -14.43 -6.10 -17.29
CA GLY A 93 -14.15 -7.31 -18.08
C GLY A 93 -12.78 -7.27 -18.76
N ASP A 94 -12.75 -7.59 -20.05
CA ASP A 94 -11.50 -7.70 -20.82
C ASP A 94 -10.80 -6.35 -21.07
N ARG A 95 -11.45 -5.22 -20.75
CA ARG A 95 -10.85 -3.88 -20.87
C ARG A 95 -9.78 -3.62 -19.81
N ILE A 96 -9.79 -4.37 -18.71
CA ILE A 96 -8.78 -4.29 -17.66
C ILE A 96 -7.96 -5.58 -17.62
N VAL A 97 -6.66 -5.46 -17.82
CA VAL A 97 -5.73 -6.58 -17.72
C VAL A 97 -4.87 -6.41 -16.48
N LEU A 98 -5.06 -7.30 -15.50
CA LEU A 98 -4.25 -7.31 -14.28
C LEU A 98 -3.08 -8.29 -14.42
N ARG A 99 -1.86 -7.81 -14.16
CA ARG A 99 -0.63 -8.59 -14.20
C ARG A 99 0.13 -8.49 -12.90
N ARG A 100 0.60 -9.65 -12.41
CA ARG A 100 1.54 -9.70 -11.30
C ARG A 100 2.94 -9.48 -11.83
N GLY A 101 3.61 -8.47 -11.29
CA GLY A 101 4.98 -8.12 -11.64
C GLY A 101 5.39 -6.82 -10.98
N ASN A 102 6.69 -6.54 -11.00
CA ASN A 102 7.20 -5.25 -10.59
C ASN A 102 7.10 -4.27 -11.77
N PHE A 103 6.84 -2.99 -11.51
CA PHE A 103 6.79 -1.97 -12.56
C PHE A 103 8.11 -1.82 -13.33
N ARG A 104 9.26 -2.20 -12.76
CA ARG A 104 10.56 -2.23 -13.48
C ARG A 104 10.55 -3.17 -14.69
N ASP A 105 9.70 -4.20 -14.64
CA ASP A 105 9.51 -5.18 -15.71
C ASP A 105 8.34 -4.80 -16.64
N MET A 106 7.76 -3.61 -16.51
CA MET A 106 6.59 -3.16 -17.28
C MET A 106 6.78 -3.34 -18.79
N GLY A 107 7.96 -3.04 -19.34
CA GLY A 107 8.23 -3.23 -20.77
C GLY A 107 8.09 -4.70 -21.21
N VAL A 108 8.58 -5.65 -20.40
CA VAL A 108 8.43 -7.09 -20.66
C VAL A 108 6.97 -7.50 -20.56
N ILE A 109 6.28 -7.06 -19.51
CA ILE A 109 4.86 -7.36 -19.28
C ILE A 109 4.00 -6.85 -20.44
N LEU A 110 4.25 -5.63 -20.93
CA LEU A 110 3.51 -5.05 -22.05
C LEU A 110 3.79 -5.80 -23.35
N HIS A 111 5.05 -6.16 -23.61
CA HIS A 111 5.42 -6.95 -24.77
C HIS A 111 4.74 -8.32 -24.79
N GLU A 112 4.68 -9.03 -23.65
CA GLU A 112 3.95 -10.30 -23.52
C GLU A 112 2.44 -10.17 -23.75
N LEU A 113 1.88 -8.98 -23.49
CA LEU A 113 0.49 -8.64 -23.78
C LEU A 113 0.25 -8.21 -25.24
N GLY A 114 1.30 -8.15 -26.06
CA GLY A 114 1.24 -7.63 -27.43
C GLY A 114 0.97 -6.13 -27.49
N ILE A 115 1.36 -5.37 -26.46
CA ILE A 115 1.19 -3.91 -26.38
C ILE A 115 2.55 -3.25 -26.61
N GLU A 116 2.70 -2.58 -27.75
CA GLU A 116 3.93 -1.87 -28.12
C GLU A 116 3.92 -0.40 -27.69
N VAL A 117 2.73 0.22 -27.64
CA VAL A 117 2.55 1.64 -27.34
C VAL A 117 1.44 1.83 -26.32
N VAL A 118 1.65 2.76 -25.39
CA VAL A 118 0.66 3.20 -24.40
C VAL A 118 0.53 4.72 -24.46
N ASP A 119 -0.68 5.22 -24.20
CA ASP A 119 -1.02 6.64 -24.23
C ASP A 119 -0.68 7.35 -22.91
N GLY A 120 -0.46 6.59 -21.82
CA GLY A 120 -0.02 7.14 -20.55
C GLY A 120 0.28 6.06 -19.50
N VAL A 121 1.14 6.42 -18.55
CA VAL A 121 1.51 5.58 -17.40
C VAL A 121 1.28 6.36 -16.12
N LEU A 122 0.60 5.74 -15.17
CA LEU A 122 0.43 6.20 -13.80
C LEU A 122 1.29 5.38 -12.85
N MET A 123 1.95 6.06 -11.92
CA MET A 123 2.68 5.46 -10.81
C MET A 123 2.35 6.21 -9.51
N ASP A 124 1.64 5.56 -8.60
CA ASP A 124 1.37 6.02 -7.24
C ASP A 124 2.35 5.32 -6.27
N LEU A 125 3.53 5.95 -6.10
CA LEU A 125 4.63 5.36 -5.35
C LEU A 125 4.41 5.44 -3.84
N GLY A 126 4.49 4.29 -3.18
CA GLY A 126 4.41 4.22 -1.73
C GLY A 126 3.92 2.88 -1.23
N VAL A 127 3.35 2.88 -0.03
CA VAL A 127 2.66 1.72 0.56
C VAL A 127 1.18 1.85 0.33
N SER A 128 0.54 0.75 -0.05
CA SER A 128 -0.91 0.73 -0.17
C SER A 128 -1.58 0.71 1.20
N SER A 129 -2.79 1.27 1.29
CA SER A 129 -3.62 1.17 2.49
C SER A 129 -3.91 -0.29 2.87
N LEU A 130 -3.94 -1.21 1.91
CA LEU A 130 -4.08 -2.65 2.19
C LEU A 130 -2.88 -3.20 2.98
N GLN A 131 -1.66 -2.83 2.58
CA GLN A 131 -0.43 -3.23 3.25
C GLN A 131 -0.33 -2.65 4.67
N LEU A 132 -0.78 -1.41 4.85
CA LEU A 132 -0.82 -0.77 6.17
C LEU A 132 -1.93 -1.33 7.07
N ALA A 133 -3.03 -1.82 6.49
CA ALA A 133 -4.17 -2.35 7.21
C ALA A 133 -3.96 -3.78 7.73
N ASP A 134 -3.10 -4.58 7.09
CA ASP A 134 -2.75 -5.91 7.60
C ASP A 134 -1.55 -5.82 8.57
N PRO A 135 -1.79 -5.89 9.90
CA PRO A 135 -0.71 -5.76 10.88
C PRO A 135 0.34 -6.86 10.74
N ARG A 136 -0.01 -8.03 10.16
CA ARG A 136 0.90 -9.17 10.02
C ARG A 136 2.01 -8.91 9.01
N ARG A 137 1.81 -7.99 8.06
CA ARG A 137 2.78 -7.64 7.01
C ARG A 137 3.91 -6.73 7.51
N GLY A 138 3.76 -6.13 8.69
CA GLY A 138 4.84 -5.38 9.34
C GLY A 138 5.16 -3.99 8.76
N PHE A 139 4.32 -3.44 7.86
CA PHE A 139 4.57 -2.12 7.27
C PHE A 139 4.31 -0.95 8.24
N SER A 140 3.52 -1.16 9.29
CA SER A 140 3.16 -0.13 10.27
C SER A 140 3.85 -0.39 11.60
N PHE A 141 4.47 0.65 12.17
CA PHE A 141 5.04 0.62 13.52
C PHE A 141 3.98 0.56 14.63
N ARG A 142 2.69 0.72 14.29
CA ARG A 142 1.56 0.59 15.23
C ARG A 142 1.01 -0.84 15.29
N GLY A 143 1.51 -1.75 14.45
CA GLY A 143 1.06 -3.14 14.40
C GLY A 143 1.86 -4.06 15.31
N GLU A 144 1.36 -5.28 15.51
CA GLU A 144 2.00 -6.32 16.33
C GLU A 144 2.55 -7.50 15.50
N GLY A 145 2.61 -7.35 14.18
CA GLY A 145 3.03 -8.42 13.27
C GLY A 145 4.53 -8.67 13.21
N ASP A 146 4.90 -9.56 12.28
CA ASP A 146 6.29 -9.87 11.99
C ASP A 146 6.95 -8.71 11.23
N LEU A 147 8.26 -8.56 11.40
CA LEU A 147 9.09 -7.64 10.60
C LEU A 147 9.29 -8.25 9.19
N ASP A 148 8.23 -8.32 8.40
CA ASP A 148 8.26 -8.80 7.02
C ASP A 148 8.61 -7.66 6.05
N MET A 149 7.67 -6.72 5.85
CA MET A 149 7.78 -5.56 4.95
C MET A 149 7.97 -5.86 3.46
N ARG A 150 7.91 -7.12 3.01
CA ARG A 150 7.94 -7.43 1.57
C ARG A 150 6.59 -7.08 0.93
N MET A 151 6.63 -6.33 -0.17
CA MET A 151 5.45 -6.09 -1.00
C MET A 151 5.10 -7.34 -1.80
N ASP A 152 6.11 -8.01 -2.37
CA ASP A 152 5.99 -9.36 -2.92
C ASP A 152 6.50 -10.41 -1.91
N PRO A 153 5.63 -11.29 -1.38
CA PRO A 153 6.03 -12.36 -0.47
C PRO A 153 7.07 -13.35 -1.03
N SER A 154 7.34 -13.33 -2.33
CA SER A 154 8.38 -14.15 -2.97
C SER A 154 9.81 -13.60 -2.77
N LEU A 155 9.94 -12.34 -2.37
CA LEU A 155 11.25 -11.70 -2.17
C LEU A 155 12.07 -12.44 -1.10
N PRO A 156 13.40 -12.55 -1.29
CA PRO A 156 14.25 -13.46 -0.51
C PRO A 156 14.51 -12.98 0.92
N ARG A 157 14.42 -11.68 1.18
CA ARG A 157 14.77 -11.07 2.47
C ARG A 157 13.60 -10.30 3.05
N THR A 158 13.25 -10.57 4.29
CA THR A 158 12.37 -9.75 5.14
C THR A 158 13.17 -8.67 5.86
N ALA A 159 12.47 -7.68 6.42
CA ALA A 159 13.08 -6.69 7.31
C ALA A 159 13.77 -7.36 8.51
N ALA A 160 13.17 -8.41 9.09
CA ALA A 160 13.77 -9.19 10.15
C ALA A 160 15.10 -9.81 9.71
N GLN A 161 15.16 -10.37 8.50
CA GLN A 161 16.40 -10.97 7.98
C GLN A 161 17.48 -9.91 7.77
N ILE A 162 17.15 -8.74 7.21
CA ILE A 162 18.10 -7.62 7.09
C ILE A 162 18.63 -7.23 8.48
N LEU A 163 17.74 -6.94 9.43
CA LEU A 163 18.12 -6.49 10.78
C LEU A 163 18.96 -7.51 11.54
N ASN A 164 18.73 -8.81 11.33
CA ASN A 164 19.47 -9.86 12.03
C ASN A 164 20.76 -10.31 11.34
N SER A 165 21.00 -9.96 10.07
CA SER A 165 22.18 -10.40 9.31
C SER A 165 23.15 -9.26 8.93
N ALA A 166 22.63 -8.09 8.55
CA ALA A 166 23.42 -6.96 8.08
C ALA A 166 24.42 -6.48 9.14
N ASP A 167 25.57 -5.97 8.74
CA ASP A 167 26.52 -5.38 9.67
C ASP A 167 26.11 -3.95 10.09
N VAL A 168 26.92 -3.32 10.95
CA VAL A 168 26.62 -1.98 11.45
C VAL A 168 26.67 -0.93 10.33
N ASP A 169 27.58 -1.06 9.38
CA ASP A 169 27.77 -0.07 8.31
C ASP A 169 26.68 -0.20 7.25
N GLU A 170 26.29 -1.42 6.87
CA GLU A 170 25.14 -1.70 6.01
C GLU A 170 23.84 -1.15 6.63
N LEU A 171 23.55 -1.46 7.90
CA LEU A 171 22.36 -0.93 8.58
C LEU A 171 22.40 0.60 8.69
N ALA A 172 23.57 1.18 8.98
CA ALA A 172 23.70 2.63 9.06
C ALA A 172 23.49 3.30 7.68
N ALA A 173 23.95 2.68 6.59
CA ALA A 173 23.70 3.15 5.24
C ALA A 173 22.20 3.12 4.92
N ILE A 174 21.52 1.99 5.15
CA ILE A 174 20.06 1.86 4.98
C ILE A 174 19.31 2.97 5.72
N PHE A 175 19.57 3.13 7.02
CA PHE A 175 18.88 4.13 7.83
C PHE A 175 19.18 5.56 7.41
N ARG A 176 20.39 5.85 6.91
CA ARG A 176 20.79 7.18 6.47
C ARG A 176 20.23 7.52 5.10
N GLU A 177 20.45 6.65 4.12
CA GLU A 177 20.25 6.93 2.69
C GLU A 177 18.78 6.76 2.30
N LEU A 178 18.10 5.75 2.84
CA LEU A 178 16.69 5.49 2.54
C LEU A 178 15.76 6.14 3.58
N GLY A 179 16.24 6.22 4.82
CA GLY A 179 15.46 6.69 5.96
C GLY A 179 15.65 8.16 6.33
N GLU A 180 16.75 8.79 5.95
CA GLU A 180 17.16 10.10 6.48
C GLU A 180 17.13 10.12 8.03
N VAL A 181 17.48 8.99 8.66
CA VAL A 181 17.44 8.83 10.12
C VAL A 181 18.53 9.69 10.75
N ARG A 182 18.17 10.49 11.77
CA ARG A 182 19.08 11.46 12.41
C ARG A 182 20.34 10.86 13.04
N ARG A 183 20.23 9.67 13.65
CA ARG A 183 21.33 8.98 14.35
C ARG A 183 21.54 7.56 13.80
N PRO A 184 21.87 7.41 12.50
CA PRO A 184 21.77 6.12 11.82
C PRO A 184 22.77 5.10 12.36
N ARG A 185 24.03 5.51 12.60
CA ARG A 185 25.05 4.65 13.22
C ARG A 185 24.73 4.25 14.67
N ALA A 186 24.12 5.15 15.45
CA ALA A 186 23.73 4.82 16.82
C ALA A 186 22.60 3.78 16.84
N LEU A 187 21.63 3.94 15.93
CA LEU A 187 20.54 2.98 15.75
C LEU A 187 21.05 1.63 15.27
N ALA A 188 21.91 1.59 14.25
CA ALA A 188 22.52 0.36 13.74
C ALA A 188 23.25 -0.42 14.84
N ARG A 189 24.09 0.25 15.63
CA ARG A 189 24.77 -0.37 16.79
C ARG A 189 23.78 -0.88 17.84
N ALA A 190 22.70 -0.17 18.08
CA ALA A 190 21.66 -0.60 19.03
C ALA A 190 20.94 -1.85 18.54
N VAL A 191 20.64 -1.95 17.25
CA VAL A 191 20.06 -3.14 16.63
C VAL A 191 21.02 -4.33 16.73
N VAL A 192 22.28 -4.16 16.35
CA VAL A 192 23.28 -5.26 16.42
C VAL A 192 23.48 -5.74 17.86
N ARG A 193 23.48 -4.83 18.83
CA ARG A 193 23.52 -5.21 20.26
C ARG A 193 22.24 -5.93 20.69
N ARG A 194 21.06 -5.45 20.26
CA ARG A 194 19.77 -6.07 20.60
C ARG A 194 19.68 -7.50 20.06
N ARG A 195 20.10 -7.75 18.82
CA ARG A 195 20.03 -9.09 18.22
C ARG A 195 20.95 -10.11 18.89
N GLN A 196 22.03 -9.67 19.55
CA GLN A 196 22.89 -10.55 20.35
C GLN A 196 22.17 -11.10 21.60
N LEU A 197 21.18 -10.38 22.12
CA LEU A 197 20.37 -10.84 23.26
C LEU A 197 19.21 -11.72 22.80
N ALA A 198 18.46 -11.25 21.80
CA ALA A 198 17.44 -12.03 21.13
C ALA A 198 17.21 -11.49 19.71
N PRO A 199 16.94 -12.34 18.70
CA PRO A 199 16.64 -11.88 17.35
C PRO A 199 15.45 -10.91 17.31
N LEU A 200 15.49 -9.92 16.41
CA LEU A 200 14.33 -9.04 16.15
C LEU A 200 13.38 -9.78 15.21
N ARG A 201 12.15 -10.06 15.65
CA ARG A 201 11.15 -10.80 14.87
C ARG A 201 9.88 -10.00 14.64
N LYS A 202 9.47 -9.22 15.64
CA LYS A 202 8.21 -8.48 15.67
C LYS A 202 8.44 -6.99 15.50
N VAL A 203 7.43 -6.29 15.00
CA VAL A 203 7.41 -4.82 14.89
C VAL A 203 7.82 -4.15 16.22
N GLY A 204 7.28 -4.65 17.35
CA GLY A 204 7.60 -4.16 18.69
C GLY A 204 9.09 -4.24 19.05
N ASP A 205 9.81 -5.28 18.63
CA ASP A 205 11.24 -5.42 18.89
C ASP A 205 12.04 -4.25 18.32
N LEU A 206 11.67 -3.80 17.12
CA LEU A 206 12.33 -2.68 16.47
C LEU A 206 11.91 -1.34 17.07
N VAL A 207 10.62 -1.17 17.39
CA VAL A 207 10.10 0.05 18.02
C VAL A 207 10.82 0.33 19.34
N GLU A 208 10.98 -0.69 20.20
CA GLU A 208 11.71 -0.56 21.47
C GLU A 208 13.16 -0.09 21.27
N VAL A 209 13.84 -0.58 20.23
CA VAL A 209 15.21 -0.18 19.91
C VAL A 209 15.25 1.28 19.43
N VAL A 210 14.30 1.67 18.58
CA VAL A 210 14.21 3.03 18.05
C VAL A 210 13.94 4.03 19.18
N GLU A 211 12.98 3.76 20.04
CA GLU A 211 12.61 4.62 21.17
C GLU A 211 13.78 4.78 22.15
N ARG A 212 14.52 3.71 22.44
CA ARG A 212 15.72 3.78 23.29
C ARG A 212 16.82 4.68 22.72
N VAL A 213 16.95 4.76 21.40
CA VAL A 213 18.01 5.55 20.73
C VAL A 213 17.60 6.99 20.46
N MET A 214 16.32 7.20 20.11
CA MET A 214 15.81 8.48 19.64
C MET A 214 14.98 9.24 20.67
N GLY A 215 14.61 8.59 21.78
CA GLY A 215 13.66 9.10 22.76
C GLY A 215 12.21 8.92 22.32
N GLU A 216 11.29 9.13 23.25
CA GLU A 216 9.85 9.19 22.97
C GLU A 216 9.52 10.45 22.13
N SER A 217 8.46 10.37 21.33
CA SER A 217 8.12 11.38 20.33
C SER A 217 7.81 12.75 20.95
N GLY A 218 8.79 13.65 21.00
CA GLY A 218 8.60 15.07 21.36
C GLY A 218 8.18 15.99 20.20
N GLY A 219 7.91 15.44 19.01
CA GLY A 219 7.57 16.19 17.79
C GLY A 219 6.39 15.60 17.00
N ARG A 220 6.07 16.20 15.84
CA ARG A 220 4.87 15.86 15.01
C ARG A 220 4.90 14.47 14.37
N LEU A 221 6.08 13.87 14.18
CA LEU A 221 6.27 12.58 13.52
C LEU A 221 7.01 11.62 14.45
N HIS A 222 6.48 10.38 14.56
CA HIS A 222 7.09 9.33 15.37
C HIS A 222 8.49 8.99 14.84
N PRO A 223 9.53 8.83 15.70
CA PRO A 223 10.88 8.51 15.26
C PRO A 223 10.99 7.23 14.41
N ALA A 224 10.08 6.27 14.63
CA ALA A 224 10.04 5.01 13.88
C ALA A 224 9.60 5.18 12.41
N THR A 225 8.90 6.26 12.04
CA THR A 225 8.39 6.45 10.68
C THR A 225 9.51 6.34 9.63
N ASN A 226 10.60 7.06 9.85
CA ASN A 226 11.75 7.08 8.94
C ASN A 226 12.52 5.74 8.92
N VAL A 227 12.56 5.05 10.06
CA VAL A 227 13.22 3.74 10.19
C VAL A 227 12.44 2.67 9.43
N PHE A 228 11.10 2.65 9.58
CA PHE A 228 10.23 1.72 8.87
C PHE A 228 10.23 2.00 7.37
N ARG A 229 10.22 3.28 6.97
CA ARG A 229 10.40 3.68 5.57
C ARG A 229 11.72 3.14 5.01
N ALA A 230 12.83 3.33 5.72
CA ALA A 230 14.15 2.87 5.29
C ALA A 230 14.19 1.36 5.05
N LEU A 231 13.67 0.59 6.01
CA LEU A 231 13.67 -0.87 5.92
C LEU A 231 12.74 -1.36 4.82
N ARG A 232 11.57 -0.75 4.66
CA ARG A 232 10.66 -1.06 3.56
C ARG A 232 11.37 -0.85 2.21
N MET A 233 11.99 0.30 2.02
CA MET A 233 12.72 0.60 0.79
C MET A 233 13.88 -0.38 0.55
N ALA A 234 14.60 -0.77 1.59
CA ALA A 234 15.68 -1.76 1.50
C ALA A 234 15.21 -3.19 1.23
N VAL A 235 14.03 -3.58 1.74
CA VAL A 235 13.45 -4.92 1.51
C VAL A 235 12.97 -5.07 0.08
N ASN A 236 12.48 -3.99 -0.51
CA ASN A 236 11.79 -3.98 -1.79
C ASN A 236 12.64 -3.37 -2.92
N ASP A 237 13.89 -3.00 -2.66
CA ASP A 237 14.78 -2.34 -3.62
C ASP A 237 14.10 -1.18 -4.37
N GLU A 238 13.36 -0.32 -3.66
CA GLU A 238 12.43 0.66 -4.26
C GLU A 238 13.10 1.75 -5.12
N LEU A 239 14.42 1.93 -5.02
CA LEU A 239 15.17 2.95 -5.77
C LEU A 239 15.86 2.40 -7.03
N GLU A 240 15.88 1.08 -7.22
CA GLU A 240 16.52 0.40 -8.35
C GLU A 240 15.50 -0.05 -9.42
#